data_AF-A0A835LR15-F1
#
_entry.id   AF-A0A835LR15-F1
#
_cell.length_a   1.000
_cell.length_b   1.000
_cell.length_c   1.000
_cell.angle_alpha   90.00
_cell.angle_beta   90.00
_cell.angle_gamma   90.00
#
_symmetry.space_group_name_H-M   'P 1'
#
loop_
_entity.id
_entity.type
_entity.pdbx_description
1 polymer ?
#
loop_
_entity_poly.entity_id
_entity_poly.type
_entity_poly.pdbx_seq_one_letter_code
_entity_poly.pdbx_strand_id
1 'polypeptide(L)' 'MAISRWPLAVRKESEQMIRNFLWTGKASNKKMITVAWDKVFKPMCKGGLGLKRFKDINRSMHGDEIGLGHPHRRLHLG' A
#
# COMPACT_ATOMS: atom_id res chain seq x y z
N MET A 1 -12.75 -19.89 9.31
CA MET A 1 -13.16 -18.67 8.60
C MET A 1 -12.05 -18.26 7.66
N ALA A 2 -12.26 -18.32 6.35
CA ALA A 2 -11.24 -17.92 5.38
C ALA A 2 -11.24 -16.39 5.27
N ILE A 3 -10.18 -15.73 5.72
CA ILE A 3 -9.94 -14.34 5.36
C ILE A 3 -9.53 -14.36 3.89
N SER A 4 -10.43 -13.98 3.00
CA SER A 4 -10.12 -13.87 1.58
C SER A 4 -9.44 -12.52 1.32
N ARG A 5 -8.40 -12.54 0.48
CA ARG A 5 -7.71 -11.32 0.06
C ARG A 5 -8.72 -10.35 -0.52
N TRP A 6 -8.60 -9.07 -0.15
CA TRP A 6 -9.50 -8.05 -0.67
C TRP A 6 -9.46 -8.01 -2.20
N PRO A 7 -10.62 -7.93 -2.88
CA PRO A 7 -10.67 -7.79 -4.32
C PRO A 7 -9.88 -6.57 -4.80
N LEU A 8 -9.24 -6.70 -5.97
CA LEU A 8 -8.45 -5.61 -6.55
C LEU A 8 -9.27 -4.33 -6.78
N ALA A 9 -10.55 -4.47 -7.13
CA ALA A 9 -11.46 -3.34 -7.31
C ALA A 9 -11.61 -2.51 -6.02
N VAL A 10 -11.89 -3.18 -4.90
CA VAL A 10 -12.05 -2.54 -3.58
C VAL A 10 -10.77 -1.83 -3.16
N ARG A 11 -9.59 -2.44 -3.41
CA ARG A 11 -8.30 -1.80 -3.12
C ARG A 11 -8.08 -0.53 -3.93
N LYS A 12 -8.35 -0.58 -5.24
CA LYS A 12 -8.19 0.58 -6.12
C LYS A 12 -9.15 1.72 -5.75
N GLU A 13 -10.40 1.38 -5.46
CA GLU A 13 -11.42 2.35 -5.08
C GLU A 13 -11.08 3.02 -3.74
N SER A 14 -10.65 2.23 -2.75
CA SER A 14 -10.21 2.74 -1.45
C SER A 14 -9.01 3.69 -1.59
N GLU A 15 -8.00 3.30 -2.38
CA GLU A 15 -6.84 4.16 -2.68
C GLU A 15 -7.27 5.46 -3.38
N GLN A 16 -8.23 5.38 -4.30
CA GLN A 16 -8.77 6.55 -4.99
C GLN A 16 -9.53 7.49 -4.05
N MET A 17 -10.35 6.95 -3.13
CA MET A 17 -11.11 7.74 -2.16
C MET A 17 -10.19 8.51 -1.22
N ILE A 18 -9.16 7.84 -0.67
CA ILE A 18 -8.17 8.48 0.20
C ILE A 18 -7.39 9.54 -0.56
N ARG A 19 -6.99 9.22 -1.79
CA ARG A 19 -6.31 10.16 -2.68
C ARG A 19 -7.13 11.43 -2.95
N ASN A 20 -8.42 11.26 -3.25
CA ASN A 20 -9.33 12.38 -3.47
C ASN A 20 -9.56 13.18 -2.18
N PHE A 21 -9.74 12.50 -1.06
CA PHE A 21 -9.96 13.13 0.23
C PHE A 21 -8.78 14.01 0.64
N LEU A 22 -7.55 13.50 0.57
CA LEU A 22 -6.34 14.24 0.96
C LEU A 22 -6.20 15.57 0.22
N TRP A 23 -6.55 15.62 -1.06
CA TRP A 23 -6.30 16.80 -1.91
C TRP A 23 -7.52 17.65 -2.23
N THR A 24 -8.73 17.16 -1.97
CA THR A 24 -9.96 17.92 -2.26
C THR A 24 -10.89 18.06 -1.06
N GLY A 25 -10.58 17.40 0.06
CA GLY A 25 -11.44 17.30 1.24
C GLY A 25 -12.70 16.47 1.03
N LYS A 26 -12.92 15.91 -0.18
CA LYS A 26 -14.09 15.08 -0.53
C LYS A 26 -13.64 13.82 -1.28
N ALA A 27 -14.15 12.65 -0.89
CA ALA A 27 -13.76 11.38 -1.52
C ALA A 27 -14.24 11.23 -2.97
N SER A 28 -15.32 11.93 -3.36
CA SER A 28 -15.95 11.84 -4.69
C SER A 28 -15.33 12.74 -5.76
N ASN A 29 -14.60 13.78 -5.37
CA ASN A 29 -14.06 14.75 -6.31
C ASN A 29 -12.70 14.30 -6.87
N LYS A 30 -12.65 14.04 -8.18
CA LYS A 30 -11.40 13.80 -8.91
C LYS A 30 -10.82 15.14 -9.36
N LYS A 31 -9.74 15.61 -8.72
CA LYS A 31 -8.91 16.71 -9.23
C LYS A 31 -7.56 16.17 -9.70
N MET A 32 -6.85 16.97 -10.50
CA MET A 32 -5.47 16.70 -10.89
C MET A 32 -4.56 16.75 -9.66
N ILE A 33 -3.77 15.70 -9.48
CA ILE A 33 -2.94 15.51 -8.30
C ILE A 33 -1.49 15.57 -8.73
N THR A 34 -0.77 16.54 -8.18
CA THR A 34 0.62 16.85 -8.54
C THR A 34 1.64 16.02 -7.76
N VAL A 35 1.23 15.37 -6.67
CA VAL A 35 2.11 14.54 -5.84
C VAL A 35 2.03 13.08 -6.28
N ALA A 36 3.19 12.50 -6.63
CA ALA A 36 3.31 11.07 -6.92
C ALA A 36 2.89 10.22 -5.72
N TRP A 37 2.00 9.25 -5.95
CA TRP A 37 1.37 8.46 -4.88
C TRP A 37 2.39 7.66 -4.05
N ASP A 38 3.48 7.20 -4.65
CA ASP A 38 4.59 6.53 -3.95
C ASP A 38 5.32 7.42 -2.93
N LYS A 39 5.31 8.75 -3.10
CA LYS A 39 5.91 9.66 -2.12
C LYS A 39 5.06 9.79 -0.87
N VAL A 40 3.74 9.65 -0.99
CA VAL A 40 2.78 9.80 0.12
C VAL A 40 3.01 8.73 1.20
N PHE A 41 3.33 7.49 0.80
CA PHE A 41 3.54 6.38 1.73
C PHE A 41 4.90 6.41 2.46
N LYS A 42 5.79 7.33 2.10
CA LYS A 42 7.07 7.45 2.81
C LYS A 42 6.84 7.96 4.23
N PRO A 43 7.69 7.58 5.21
CA PRO A 43 7.66 8.18 6.55
C PRO A 43 7.72 9.71 6.52
N MET A 44 7.13 10.36 7.51
CA MET A 44 7.15 11.83 7.64
C MET A 44 8.59 12.38 7.66
N CYS A 45 9.52 11.70 8.35
CA CYS A 45 10.94 12.06 8.37
C CYS A 45 11.64 11.98 7.01
N LYS A 46 11.03 11.33 6.01
CA LYS A 46 11.51 11.24 4.62
C LYS A 46 10.66 12.07 3.64
N GLY A 47 9.88 13.02 4.15
CA GLY A 47 9.05 13.93 3.33
C GLY A 47 7.78 13.31 2.76
N GLY A 48 7.29 12.20 3.33
CA GLY A 48 5.97 11.64 3.01
C GLY A 48 4.92 11.89 4.10
N LEU A 49 3.77 11.23 4.01
CA LEU A 49 2.69 11.33 5.01
C LEU A 49 2.65 10.15 5.99
N GLY A 50 3.54 9.16 5.84
CA GLY A 50 3.60 7.99 6.71
C GLY A 50 2.41 7.03 6.58
N LEU A 51 1.62 7.14 5.50
CA LEU A 51 0.51 6.23 5.24
C LEU A 51 1.04 4.83 4.90
N LYS A 52 0.30 3.79 5.31
CA LYS A 52 0.56 2.40 4.89
C LYS A 52 -0.13 2.13 3.55
N ARG A 53 0.52 1.38 2.67
CA ARG A 53 -0.11 0.93 1.42
C ARG A 53 -1.16 -0.14 1.70
N PHE A 54 -2.28 -0.10 0.97
CA PHE A 54 -3.32 -1.13 1.09
C PHE A 54 -2.81 -2.52 0.73
N LYS A 55 -1.84 -2.62 -0.20
CA LYS A 55 -1.16 -3.89 -0.48
C LYS A 55 -0.53 -4.47 0.78
N ASP A 56 0.12 -3.64 1.57
CA ASP A 56 0.90 -4.04 2.75
C ASP A 56 -0.04 -4.37 3.92
N ILE A 57 -1.13 -3.61 4.07
CA ILE A 57 -2.21 -3.90 5.03
C ILE A 57 -2.88 -5.25 4.70
N ASN A 58 -3.29 -5.44 3.44
CA ASN A 58 -3.91 -6.67 3.00
C ASN A 58 -2.95 -7.86 3.14
N ARG A 59 -1.66 -7.68 2.88
CA ARG A 59 -0.64 -8.72 3.09
C ARG A 59 -0.52 -9.09 4.57
N SER A 60 -0.35 -8.09 5.44
CA SER A 60 -0.22 -8.28 6.89
C SER A 60 -1.43 -8.97 7.52
N MET A 61 -2.65 -8.69 7.01
CA MET A 61 -3.88 -9.29 7.53
C MET A 61 -4.00 -10.79 7.25
N HIS A 62 -3.32 -11.29 6.20
CA HIS A 62 -3.37 -12.70 5.79
C HIS A 62 -2.15 -13.50 6.25
N GLY A 63 -1.26 -12.90 7.04
CA GLY A 63 -0.03 -13.57 7.49
C GLY A 63 0.99 -13.83 6.37
N ASP A 64 0.84 -13.20 5.19
CA ASP A 64 1.90 -13.16 4.20
C ASP A 64 3.05 -12.36 4.82
N GLU A 65 4.15 -13.03 5.21
CA GLU A 65 5.30 -12.35 5.81
C GLU A 65 5.73 -11.18 4.92
N ILE A 66 5.85 -10.02 5.55
CA ILE A 66 6.51 -8.84 4.96
C ILE A 66 7.90 -9.31 4.53
N GLY A 67 8.10 -9.48 3.23
CA GLY A 67 9.39 -9.83 2.64
C GLY A 67 10.45 -8.78 2.96
N LEU A 68 10.98 -8.82 4.17
CA LEU A 68 12.36 -8.53 4.47
C LEU A 68 13.12 -9.69 3.84
N GLY A 69 13.87 -9.39 2.78
CA GLY A 69 14.47 -10.40 1.91
C GLY A 69 15.18 -11.50 2.69
N HIS A 70 14.68 -12.73 2.54
CA HIS A 70 15.50 -13.91 2.79
C HIS A 70 16.53 -13.99 1.66
N PRO A 71 17.84 -13.90 1.93
CA PRO A 71 18.84 -14.18 0.91
C PRO A 71 18.73 -15.67 0.57
N HIS A 72 18.58 -15.96 -0.73
CA HIS A 72 18.76 -17.29 -1.28
C HIS A 72 20.09 -17.88 -0.81
N ARG A 73 20.09 -18.73 0.21
CA ARG A 73 21.18 -19.69 0.41
C ARG A 73 20.93 -20.85 -0.53
N ARG A 74 21.50 -20.70 -1.72
CA ARG A 74 21.78 -21.78 -2.66
C ARG A 74 22.84 -22.67 -1.98
N LEU A 75 22.41 -23.74 -1.30
CA LEU A 75 23.31 -24.80 -0.86
C LEU A 75 23.80 -25.50 -2.12
N HIS A 76 25.00 -25.14 -2.57
CA HIS A 76 25.79 -26.02 -3.41
C HIS A 76 26.25 -27.18 -2.52
N LEU A 77 25.57 -28.33 -2.65
CA LEU A 77 26.14 -29.61 -2.24
C LEU A 77 27.06 -30.05 -3.38
N GLY A 78 28.32 -30.33 -3.02
CA GLY A 78 29.29 -30.99 -3.89
C GLY A 78 29.02 -32.48 -4.03
#